data_AF-A0A3D6DFD0-F1
#
_entry.id   AF-A0A3D6DFD0-F1
#
_cell.length_a   1.000
_cell.length_b   1.000
_cell.length_c   1.000
_cell.angle_alpha   90.00
_cell.angle_beta   90.00
_cell.angle_gamma   90.00
#
_symmetry.space_group_name_H-M   'P 1'
#
loop_
_entity.id
_entity.type
_entity.pdbx_description
1 polymer ?
#
loop_
_entity_poly.entity_id
_entity_poly.type
_entity_poly.pdbx_seq_one_letter_code
_entity_poly.pdbx_strand_id
1 'polypeptide(L)'
;MTQHVFFLGIGGIGMSALARWFHAKGAEVAGYDRTTTALTQALQEEGISVDHSGENTALPESLQQDIAQGNPDRWTIIWTPAIPAEFPLLKLLQQAGFTLQKRAQVLGKISQNRPVLAVAGTHGKTTTSTLLAHLLHHGGVPVEAFLGGIALGQASNLLLAGKDEKSPWMVAEADEFDRSFLTLYPTFAAITSVDADHLDIYGTHQEVLQAFGQFAEQIKEGGLLWHEDVVEPLQQAVPATAHLNADVYGELAPQESLEGRGWAAGYAQVGHAASGPHGEARFELHLRGQAPMEVCWRLPGQHNAANATAAAYLACRAGVDPAAIPPALAAFPGVARRFEVKYRTEEKAVIDDYAHHPTEVQGAIAAARQFFPGKRLTGVFQPHLYSRTQDFMNAFAEALSALDNCILLPIYAAREKPIPGVDTQGIGEKMVGCPVECPEESRFLDALEQMDPEVLLFMGAGDLDRWIDPAWDRMNTNTTTH
;
A
#
# COMPACT_ATOMS: atom_id res chain seq x y z
N MET A 1 33.81 0.94 -2.06
CA MET A 1 33.59 1.22 -3.49
C MET A 1 32.29 1.99 -3.57
N THR A 2 32.31 3.20 -4.13
CA THR A 2 31.09 3.97 -4.42
C THR A 2 30.29 3.18 -5.46
N GLN A 3 29.08 2.78 -5.11
CA GLN A 3 28.20 2.06 -6.05
C GLN A 3 27.54 3.07 -7.00
N HIS A 4 27.37 2.72 -8.26
CA HIS A 4 26.53 3.49 -9.20
C HIS A 4 25.28 2.67 -9.51
N VAL A 5 24.12 3.31 -9.43
CA VAL A 5 22.83 2.63 -9.59
C VAL A 5 21.94 3.46 -10.52
N PHE A 6 21.46 2.82 -11.57
CA PHE A 6 20.52 3.43 -12.50
C PHE A 6 19.16 2.71 -12.45
N PHE A 7 18.08 3.47 -12.28
CA PHE A 7 16.73 2.93 -12.17
C PHE A 7 15.93 3.16 -13.45
N LEU A 8 15.29 2.11 -13.97
CA LEU A 8 14.26 2.21 -15.02
C LEU A 8 12.89 2.06 -14.36
N GLY A 9 12.12 3.16 -14.30
CA GLY A 9 10.87 3.30 -13.53
C GLY A 9 11.11 3.78 -12.10
N ILE A 10 11.96 4.78 -11.91
CA ILE A 10 12.40 5.28 -10.59
C ILE A 10 11.25 5.89 -9.77
N GLY A 11 10.19 6.39 -10.42
CA GLY A 11 9.02 6.98 -9.80
C GLY A 11 8.07 5.97 -9.17
N GLY A 12 8.27 4.67 -9.38
CA GLY A 12 7.48 3.64 -8.67
C GLY A 12 7.74 3.69 -7.15
N ILE A 13 6.71 3.44 -6.34
CA ILE A 13 6.82 3.59 -4.87
C ILE A 13 7.91 2.69 -4.26
N GLY A 14 8.00 1.42 -4.68
CA GLY A 14 9.09 0.55 -4.22
C GLY A 14 10.45 0.84 -4.85
N MET A 15 10.48 1.50 -6.02
CA MET A 15 11.73 1.85 -6.74
C MET A 15 12.38 3.08 -6.12
N SER A 16 11.60 4.12 -5.87
CA SER A 16 12.05 5.35 -5.21
C SER A 16 12.58 5.10 -3.80
N ALA A 17 11.98 4.20 -3.02
CA ALA A 17 12.50 3.81 -1.71
C ALA A 17 13.91 3.19 -1.80
N LEU A 18 14.14 2.32 -2.79
CA LEU A 18 15.47 1.77 -3.07
C LEU A 18 16.45 2.85 -3.53
N ALA A 19 16.02 3.76 -4.42
CA ALA A 19 16.84 4.86 -4.89
C ALA A 19 17.32 5.75 -3.74
N ARG A 20 16.40 6.13 -2.84
CA ARG A 20 16.71 6.86 -1.60
C ARG A 20 17.67 6.10 -0.70
N TRP A 21 17.50 4.78 -0.57
CA TRP A 21 18.38 3.95 0.25
C TRP A 21 19.81 3.93 -0.29
N PHE A 22 19.99 3.69 -1.59
CA PHE A 22 21.32 3.73 -2.22
C PHE A 22 21.95 5.12 -2.12
N HIS A 23 21.17 6.17 -2.36
CA HIS A 23 21.61 7.56 -2.23
C HIS A 23 22.10 7.86 -0.80
N ALA A 24 21.33 7.45 0.21
CA ALA A 24 21.70 7.61 1.62
C ALA A 24 22.94 6.79 2.04
N LYS A 25 23.27 5.70 1.32
CA LYS A 25 24.52 4.94 1.49
C LYS A 25 25.69 5.51 0.67
N GLY A 26 25.51 6.65 0.00
CA GLY A 26 26.54 7.37 -0.75
C GLY A 26 26.76 6.86 -2.17
N ALA A 27 25.81 6.12 -2.73
CA ALA A 27 25.86 5.72 -4.14
C ALA A 27 25.53 6.90 -5.07
N GLU A 28 26.08 6.89 -6.29
CA GLU A 28 25.58 7.74 -7.38
C GLU A 28 24.29 7.11 -7.90
N VAL A 29 23.18 7.84 -7.80
CA VAL A 29 21.85 7.35 -8.17
C VAL A 29 21.26 8.25 -9.23
N ALA A 30 20.77 7.63 -10.30
CA ALA A 30 19.98 8.29 -11.33
C ALA A 30 18.88 7.34 -11.83
N GLY A 31 17.91 7.85 -12.56
CA GLY A 31 16.92 6.99 -13.18
C GLY A 31 16.02 7.68 -14.20
N TYR A 32 15.20 6.86 -14.83
CA TYR A 32 14.16 7.25 -15.77
C TYR A 32 12.79 6.96 -15.18
N ASP A 33 11.83 7.85 -15.39
CA ASP A 33 10.40 7.56 -15.28
C ASP A 33 9.62 8.30 -16.37
N ARG A 34 8.58 7.70 -16.94
CA ARG A 34 7.82 8.33 -18.04
C ARG A 34 7.09 9.60 -17.60
N THR A 35 6.62 9.63 -16.36
CA THR A 35 5.68 10.67 -15.91
C THR A 35 6.30 11.45 -14.76
N THR A 36 6.20 12.78 -14.84
CA THR A 36 6.52 13.64 -13.71
C THR A 36 5.42 13.52 -12.66
N THR A 37 5.81 13.15 -11.44
CA THR A 37 4.94 12.99 -10.27
C THR A 37 5.54 13.75 -9.09
N ALA A 38 4.76 13.96 -8.03
CA ALA A 38 5.27 14.53 -6.78
C ALA A 38 6.46 13.72 -6.22
N LEU A 39 6.44 12.40 -6.39
CA LEU A 39 7.51 11.51 -5.96
C LEU A 39 8.80 11.68 -6.77
N THR A 40 8.71 11.79 -8.11
CA THR A 40 9.91 12.03 -8.93
C THR A 40 10.49 13.42 -8.71
N GLN A 41 9.64 14.42 -8.49
CA GLN A 41 10.06 15.78 -8.12
C GLN A 41 10.79 15.78 -6.77
N ALA A 42 10.25 15.10 -5.75
CA ALA A 42 10.92 14.97 -4.46
C ALA A 42 12.30 14.29 -4.57
N LEU A 43 12.45 13.25 -5.42
CA LEU A 43 13.76 12.64 -5.67
C LEU A 43 14.75 13.64 -6.28
N GLN A 44 14.30 14.50 -7.21
CA GLN A 44 15.14 15.54 -7.81
C GLN A 44 15.55 16.60 -6.77
N GLU A 45 14.64 17.00 -5.88
CA GLU A 45 14.93 17.91 -4.77
C GLU A 45 15.93 17.31 -3.76
N GLU A 46 15.90 15.98 -3.59
CA GLU A 46 16.88 15.21 -2.81
C GLU A 46 18.25 15.05 -3.53
N GLY A 47 18.38 15.54 -4.76
CA GLY A 47 19.63 15.49 -5.53
C GLY A 47 19.81 14.23 -6.37
N ILE A 48 18.75 13.43 -6.56
CA ILE A 48 18.75 12.26 -7.45
C ILE A 48 18.31 12.69 -8.85
N SER A 49 19.12 12.38 -9.87
CA SER A 49 18.77 12.72 -11.25
C SER A 49 17.62 11.84 -11.75
N VAL A 50 16.56 12.47 -12.27
CA VAL A 50 15.42 11.78 -12.89
C VAL A 50 15.19 12.34 -14.30
N ASP A 51 15.26 11.46 -15.29
CA ASP A 51 14.90 11.74 -16.68
C ASP A 51 13.47 11.30 -17.00
N HIS A 52 12.80 12.05 -17.87
CA HIS A 52 11.46 11.76 -18.37
C HIS A 52 11.39 11.56 -19.89
N SER A 53 12.48 11.83 -20.62
CA SER A 53 12.52 11.74 -22.07
C SER A 53 12.68 10.29 -22.57
N GLY A 54 13.45 9.47 -21.85
CA GLY A 54 13.85 8.15 -22.28
C GLY A 54 14.92 8.17 -23.37
N GLU A 55 15.58 9.31 -23.57
CA GLU A 55 16.64 9.47 -24.58
C GLU A 55 18.01 9.07 -24.02
N ASN A 56 18.86 8.45 -24.86
CA ASN A 56 20.21 8.05 -24.47
C ASN A 56 21.08 9.24 -24.01
N THR A 57 20.83 10.41 -24.60
CA THR A 57 21.52 11.68 -24.30
C THR A 57 21.22 12.20 -22.91
N ALA A 58 20.12 11.75 -22.29
CA ALA A 58 19.71 12.14 -20.94
C ALA A 58 20.29 11.24 -19.83
N LEU A 59 21.01 10.16 -20.19
CA LEU A 59 21.71 9.33 -19.21
C LEU A 59 22.84 10.13 -18.52
N PRO A 60 23.24 9.78 -17.29
CA PRO A 60 24.43 10.35 -16.65
C PRO A 60 25.66 10.25 -17.57
N GLU A 61 26.48 11.30 -17.64
CA GLU A 61 27.66 11.34 -18.52
C GLU A 61 28.61 10.16 -18.26
N SER A 62 28.80 9.82 -16.99
CA SER A 62 29.54 8.64 -16.51
C SER A 62 28.99 7.33 -17.09
N LEU A 63 27.67 7.15 -17.11
CA LEU A 63 27.01 5.97 -17.69
C LEU A 63 27.14 5.94 -19.22
N GLN A 64 27.02 7.09 -19.89
CA GLN A 64 27.24 7.17 -21.35
C GLN A 64 28.67 6.76 -21.73
N GLN A 65 29.67 7.20 -20.96
CA GLN A 65 31.07 6.82 -21.15
C GLN A 65 31.29 5.31 -20.93
N ASP A 66 30.69 4.74 -19.89
CA ASP A 66 30.81 3.31 -19.58
C ASP A 66 30.16 2.44 -20.67
N ILE A 67 29.02 2.87 -21.23
CA ILE A 67 28.39 2.23 -22.40
C ILE A 67 29.36 2.26 -23.60
N ALA A 68 29.94 3.41 -23.91
CA ALA A 68 30.82 3.58 -25.08
C ALA A 68 32.13 2.79 -24.96
N GLN A 69 32.65 2.62 -23.73
CA GLN A 69 33.89 1.89 -23.45
C GLN A 69 33.67 0.39 -23.22
N GLY A 70 32.43 -0.07 -23.08
CA GLY A 70 32.12 -1.46 -22.78
C GLY A 70 32.51 -1.86 -21.34
N ASN A 71 32.28 -0.96 -20.38
CA ASN A 71 32.60 -1.15 -18.96
C ASN A 71 31.33 -1.35 -18.10
N PRO A 72 30.67 -2.51 -18.17
CA PRO A 72 29.36 -2.71 -17.54
C PRO A 72 29.40 -2.84 -16.01
N ASP A 73 30.57 -3.06 -15.41
CA ASP A 73 30.69 -3.46 -14.00
C ASP A 73 30.46 -2.30 -13.01
N ARG A 74 30.55 -1.05 -13.48
CA ARG A 74 30.45 0.13 -12.62
C ARG A 74 29.00 0.41 -12.19
N TRP A 75 28.02 0.12 -13.04
CA TRP A 75 26.61 0.41 -12.81
C TRP A 75 25.78 -0.85 -12.60
N THR A 76 24.93 -0.83 -11.58
CA THR A 76 23.82 -1.78 -11.46
C THR A 76 22.56 -1.16 -12.02
N ILE A 77 21.88 -1.86 -12.93
CA ILE A 77 20.62 -1.40 -13.52
C ILE A 77 19.47 -2.07 -12.78
N ILE A 78 18.61 -1.28 -12.14
CA ILE A 78 17.43 -1.77 -11.43
C ILE A 78 16.20 -1.40 -12.25
N TRP A 79 15.32 -2.34 -12.50
CA TRP A 79 14.14 -2.10 -13.33
C TRP A 79 12.86 -2.71 -12.74
N THR A 80 11.73 -2.13 -13.13
CA THR A 80 10.38 -2.61 -12.80
C THR A 80 9.76 -3.34 -14.01
N PRO A 81 8.99 -4.43 -13.81
CA PRO A 81 8.24 -5.08 -14.89
C PRO A 81 7.27 -4.17 -15.66
N ALA A 82 6.94 -2.99 -15.13
CA ALA A 82 6.13 -1.99 -15.82
C ALA A 82 6.84 -1.34 -17.03
N ILE A 83 8.17 -1.48 -17.15
CA ILE A 83 8.93 -1.02 -18.32
C ILE A 83 8.70 -2.01 -19.48
N PRO A 84 8.24 -1.55 -20.66
CA PRO A 84 8.05 -2.44 -21.81
C PRO A 84 9.36 -3.14 -22.21
N ALA A 85 9.28 -4.43 -22.56
CA ALA A 85 10.44 -5.21 -23.02
C ALA A 85 11.14 -4.60 -24.26
N GLU A 86 10.37 -3.85 -25.05
CA GLU A 86 10.84 -3.18 -26.26
C GLU A 86 11.38 -1.75 -26.03
N PHE A 87 11.44 -1.29 -24.77
CA PHE A 87 11.89 0.05 -24.44
C PHE A 87 13.37 0.27 -24.85
N PRO A 88 13.70 1.33 -25.63
CA PRO A 88 15.04 1.52 -26.17
C PRO A 88 16.17 1.53 -25.15
N LEU A 89 16.02 2.24 -24.01
CA LEU A 89 17.05 2.28 -22.96
C LEU A 89 17.28 0.91 -22.32
N LEU A 90 16.22 0.13 -22.11
CA LEU A 90 16.34 -1.23 -21.57
C LEU A 90 17.16 -2.11 -22.51
N LYS A 91 16.85 -2.07 -23.82
CA LYS A 91 17.60 -2.82 -24.84
C LYS A 91 19.05 -2.38 -24.95
N LEU A 92 19.31 -1.08 -24.92
CA LEU A 92 20.66 -0.52 -24.96
C LEU A 92 21.51 -1.05 -23.80
N LEU A 93 21.02 -0.93 -22.57
CA LEU A 93 21.74 -1.34 -21.36
C LEU A 93 21.97 -2.86 -21.34
N GLN A 94 20.99 -3.63 -21.82
CA GLN A 94 21.13 -5.09 -21.96
C GLN A 94 22.18 -5.47 -23.01
N GLN A 95 22.16 -4.82 -24.18
CA GLN A 95 23.13 -5.07 -25.26
C GLN A 95 24.55 -4.65 -24.87
N ALA A 96 24.70 -3.60 -24.06
CA ALA A 96 25.97 -3.15 -23.51
C ALA A 96 26.50 -4.03 -22.34
N GLY A 97 25.76 -5.08 -21.96
CA GLY A 97 26.23 -6.10 -21.00
C GLY A 97 26.09 -5.72 -19.53
N PHE A 98 25.34 -4.67 -19.19
CA PHE A 98 25.13 -4.27 -17.79
C PHE A 98 24.36 -5.34 -17.00
N THR A 99 24.61 -5.39 -15.69
CA THR A 99 23.86 -6.28 -14.80
C THR A 99 22.48 -5.68 -14.52
N LEU A 100 21.43 -6.26 -15.11
CA LEU A 100 20.04 -5.91 -14.87
C LEU A 100 19.46 -6.74 -13.72
N GLN A 101 18.81 -6.07 -12.77
CA GLN A 101 18.16 -6.71 -11.62
C GLN A 101 16.74 -6.18 -11.45
N LYS A 102 15.80 -7.07 -11.17
CA LYS A 102 14.44 -6.66 -10.77
C LYS A 102 14.48 -6.03 -9.39
N ARG A 103 13.59 -5.07 -9.12
CA ARG A 103 13.36 -4.46 -7.79
C ARG A 103 13.39 -5.49 -6.64
N ALA A 104 12.60 -6.55 -6.76
CA ALA A 104 12.46 -7.57 -5.73
C ALA A 104 13.76 -8.34 -5.44
N GLN A 105 14.60 -8.56 -6.45
CA GLN A 105 15.90 -9.21 -6.29
C GLN A 105 16.86 -8.32 -5.49
N VAL A 106 16.85 -7.02 -5.76
CA VAL A 106 17.68 -6.05 -5.04
C VAL A 106 17.23 -5.93 -3.59
N LEU A 107 15.93 -5.83 -3.33
CA LEU A 107 15.39 -5.81 -1.98
C LEU A 107 15.74 -7.10 -1.21
N GLY A 108 15.66 -8.26 -1.89
CA GLY A 108 16.12 -9.55 -1.35
C GLY A 108 17.61 -9.57 -1.01
N LYS A 109 18.47 -8.97 -1.84
CA LYS A 109 19.90 -8.83 -1.53
C LYS A 109 20.17 -7.89 -0.36
N ILE A 110 19.42 -6.79 -0.25
CA ILE A 110 19.54 -5.85 0.88
C ILE A 110 19.09 -6.51 2.18
N SER A 111 18.09 -7.40 2.13
CA SER A 111 17.54 -8.08 3.30
C SER A 111 18.41 -9.24 3.81
N GLN A 112 19.34 -9.74 2.99
CA GLN A 112 20.26 -10.82 3.39
C GLN A 112 21.06 -10.45 4.64
N ASN A 113 21.17 -11.41 5.56
CA ASN A 113 21.90 -11.27 6.84
C ASN A 113 21.37 -10.18 7.78
N ARG A 114 20.11 -9.76 7.60
CA ARG A 114 19.43 -8.80 8.48
C ARG A 114 18.22 -9.44 9.16
N PRO A 115 17.84 -8.98 10.35
CA PRO A 115 16.56 -9.36 10.93
C PRO A 115 15.44 -8.60 10.17
N VAL A 116 14.54 -9.36 9.54
CA VAL A 116 13.50 -8.83 8.65
C VAL A 116 12.12 -9.05 9.27
N LEU A 117 11.31 -8.00 9.24
CA LEU A 117 9.88 -8.01 9.53
C LEU A 117 9.14 -7.78 8.21
N ALA A 118 8.43 -8.78 7.73
CA ALA A 118 7.70 -8.68 6.48
C ALA A 118 6.19 -8.60 6.71
N VAL A 119 5.49 -7.84 5.87
CA VAL A 119 4.03 -7.84 5.81
C VAL A 119 3.60 -8.26 4.42
N ALA A 120 2.91 -9.39 4.34
CA ALA A 120 2.31 -9.92 3.12
C ALA A 120 0.78 -9.95 3.25
N GLY A 121 0.10 -10.11 2.12
CA GLY A 121 -1.34 -10.32 2.03
C GLY A 121 -1.94 -9.54 0.87
N THR A 122 -3.13 -9.86 0.40
CA THR A 122 -3.74 -9.11 -0.72
C THR A 122 -4.03 -7.67 -0.31
N HIS A 123 -4.57 -7.47 0.90
CA HIS A 123 -4.96 -6.16 1.43
C HIS A 123 -4.16 -5.76 2.68
N GLY A 124 -4.09 -4.46 2.98
CA GLY A 124 -3.56 -3.96 4.26
C GLY A 124 -2.03 -3.98 4.41
N LYS A 125 -1.27 -4.47 3.42
CA LYS A 125 0.20 -4.52 3.42
C LYS A 125 0.84 -3.19 3.80
N THR A 126 0.50 -2.14 3.04
CA THR A 126 1.11 -0.82 3.17
C THR A 126 0.78 -0.12 4.48
N THR A 127 -0.47 -0.23 4.93
CA THR A 127 -0.87 0.35 6.22
C THR A 127 -0.16 -0.36 7.36
N THR A 128 -0.14 -1.69 7.34
CA THR A 128 0.48 -2.51 8.40
C THR A 128 2.01 -2.36 8.45
N SER A 129 2.69 -2.35 7.31
CA SER A 129 4.15 -2.14 7.24
C SER A 129 4.55 -0.74 7.76
N THR A 130 3.76 0.28 7.42
CA THR A 130 4.02 1.66 7.85
C THR A 130 3.71 1.85 9.34
N LEU A 131 2.64 1.24 9.84
CA LEU A 131 2.36 1.16 11.28
C LEU A 131 3.50 0.46 12.01
N LEU A 132 3.97 -0.68 11.51
CA LEU A 132 5.08 -1.41 12.11
C LEU A 132 6.37 -0.58 12.16
N ALA A 133 6.72 0.08 11.05
CA ALA A 133 7.87 0.98 11.01
C ALA A 133 7.74 2.13 12.02
N HIS A 134 6.55 2.73 12.14
CA HIS A 134 6.25 3.78 13.11
C HIS A 134 6.36 3.29 14.55
N LEU A 135 5.78 2.12 14.87
CA LEU A 135 5.84 1.52 16.20
C LEU A 135 7.27 1.20 16.63
N LEU A 136 8.09 0.66 15.73
CA LEU A 136 9.50 0.40 16.02
C LEU A 136 10.26 1.69 16.29
N HIS A 137 10.09 2.68 15.41
CA HIS A 137 10.78 3.97 15.55
C HIS A 137 10.38 4.70 16.83
N HIS A 138 9.08 4.77 17.12
CA HIS A 138 8.55 5.40 18.33
C HIS A 138 8.91 4.61 19.59
N GLY A 139 8.98 3.28 19.50
CA GLY A 139 9.43 2.38 20.56
C GLY A 139 10.94 2.35 20.78
N GLY A 140 11.71 3.16 20.05
CA GLY A 140 13.17 3.24 20.18
C GLY A 140 13.92 2.02 19.64
N VAL A 141 13.27 1.18 18.84
CA VAL A 141 13.87 0.00 18.21
C VAL A 141 14.50 0.41 16.86
N PRO A 142 15.81 0.19 16.65
CA PRO A 142 16.48 0.57 15.41
C PRO A 142 15.87 -0.10 14.18
N VAL A 143 15.44 0.71 13.21
CA VAL A 143 14.72 0.24 12.01
C VAL A 143 15.17 0.94 10.73
N GLU A 144 15.30 0.18 9.65
CA GLU A 144 15.25 0.69 8.27
C GLU A 144 14.00 0.11 7.57
N ALA A 145 13.07 0.95 7.13
CA ALA A 145 11.81 0.49 6.55
C ALA A 145 11.65 0.92 5.10
N PHE A 146 11.29 -0.04 4.23
CA PHE A 146 10.95 0.16 2.82
C PHE A 146 9.44 0.05 2.67
N LEU A 147 8.79 1.18 2.44
CA LEU A 147 7.33 1.30 2.47
C LEU A 147 6.77 1.38 1.05
N GLY A 148 5.61 0.76 0.83
CA GLY A 148 4.82 0.78 -0.39
C GLY A 148 3.85 1.96 -0.47
N GLY A 149 4.02 2.96 0.41
CA GLY A 149 3.29 4.21 0.44
C GLY A 149 4.10 5.30 1.14
N ILE A 150 3.68 6.55 1.00
CA ILE A 150 4.32 7.68 1.69
C ILE A 150 3.82 7.73 3.13
N ALA A 151 4.71 7.55 4.10
CA ALA A 151 4.39 7.76 5.50
C ALA A 151 4.29 9.26 5.78
N LEU A 152 3.11 9.73 6.22
CA LEU A 152 2.84 11.17 6.34
C LEU A 152 3.73 11.85 7.41
N GLY A 153 4.14 11.13 8.45
CA GLY A 153 5.03 11.65 9.50
C GLY A 153 6.46 11.94 9.03
N GLN A 154 6.90 11.27 7.97
CA GLN A 154 8.26 11.34 7.43
C GLN A 154 8.30 11.98 6.05
N ALA A 155 7.13 12.19 5.42
CA ALA A 155 6.97 12.59 4.03
C ALA A 155 7.82 11.74 3.06
N SER A 156 7.98 10.46 3.37
CA SER A 156 8.84 9.53 2.62
C SER A 156 8.32 8.10 2.71
N ASN A 157 8.70 7.29 1.72
CA ASN A 157 8.52 5.84 1.70
C ASN A 157 9.77 5.07 2.16
N LEU A 158 10.76 5.78 2.69
CA LEU A 158 11.95 5.20 3.31
C LEU A 158 12.13 5.80 4.71
N LEU A 159 12.26 4.93 5.70
CA LEU A 159 12.66 5.31 7.06
C LEU A 159 14.05 4.74 7.35
N LEU A 160 14.98 5.60 7.77
CA LEU A 160 16.34 5.21 8.17
C LEU A 160 16.60 5.60 9.64
N ALA A 161 15.94 4.92 10.56
CA ALA A 161 15.99 5.16 12.01
C ALA A 161 16.83 4.12 12.77
N GLY A 162 17.92 3.64 12.15
CA GLY A 162 18.83 2.67 12.75
C GLY A 162 20.29 2.88 12.36
N LYS A 163 20.67 4.12 11.99
CA LYS A 163 21.99 4.42 11.39
C LYS A 163 23.19 4.05 12.26
N ASP A 164 23.03 4.06 13.59
CA ASP A 164 24.09 3.75 14.54
C ASP A 164 24.11 2.27 14.97
N GLU A 165 23.15 1.46 14.51
CA GLU A 165 23.04 0.04 14.83
C GLU A 165 23.68 -0.82 13.73
N LYS A 166 24.36 -1.91 14.11
CA LYS A 166 25.02 -2.78 13.12
C LYS A 166 24.01 -3.58 12.29
N SER A 167 22.89 -3.94 12.91
CA SER A 167 21.86 -4.76 12.27
C SER A 167 20.47 -4.28 12.70
N PRO A 168 20.04 -3.08 12.26
CA PRO A 168 18.68 -2.61 12.53
C PRO A 168 17.67 -3.52 11.84
N TRP A 169 16.49 -3.64 12.45
CA TRP A 169 15.36 -4.34 11.85
C TRP A 169 15.06 -3.76 10.47
N MET A 170 14.83 -4.65 9.50
CA MET A 170 14.35 -4.25 8.19
C MET A 170 12.84 -4.50 8.11
N VAL A 171 12.05 -3.47 7.89
CA VAL A 171 10.62 -3.60 7.59
C VAL A 171 10.44 -3.57 6.08
N ALA A 172 9.71 -4.53 5.54
CA ALA A 172 9.41 -4.60 4.10
C ALA A 172 8.00 -5.10 3.83
N GLU A 173 7.39 -4.56 2.78
CA GLU A 173 6.20 -5.18 2.16
C GLU A 173 6.63 -6.36 1.30
N ALA A 174 6.09 -7.53 1.66
CA ALA A 174 6.20 -8.76 0.89
C ALA A 174 5.09 -8.75 -0.17
N ASP A 175 5.43 -8.18 -1.31
CA ASP A 175 4.58 -8.04 -2.48
C ASP A 175 4.44 -9.38 -3.23
N GLU A 176 3.22 -9.90 -3.29
CA GLU A 176 2.87 -11.10 -4.04
C GLU A 176 2.97 -10.89 -5.55
N PHE A 177 2.88 -9.66 -6.06
CA PHE A 177 2.95 -9.39 -7.49
C PHE A 177 4.24 -9.96 -8.13
N ASP A 178 4.09 -10.71 -9.23
CA ASP A 178 5.18 -11.42 -9.92
C ASP A 178 5.98 -12.37 -9.01
N ARG A 179 5.34 -12.89 -7.94
CA ARG A 179 5.95 -13.75 -6.90
C ARG A 179 7.17 -13.10 -6.21
N SER A 180 7.19 -11.77 -6.16
CA SER A 180 8.33 -10.98 -5.70
C SER A 180 8.73 -11.24 -4.26
N PHE A 181 7.76 -11.48 -3.37
CA PHE A 181 8.00 -11.82 -1.97
C PHE A 181 8.86 -13.08 -1.73
N LEU A 182 9.00 -13.99 -2.70
CA LEU A 182 9.83 -15.20 -2.58
C LEU A 182 11.32 -14.87 -2.58
N THR A 183 11.71 -13.62 -2.81
CA THR A 183 13.09 -13.17 -2.63
C THR A 183 13.43 -12.82 -1.17
N LEU A 184 12.45 -12.81 -0.26
CA LEU A 184 12.59 -12.43 1.14
C LEU A 184 12.62 -13.65 2.06
N TYR A 185 13.44 -13.60 3.11
CA TYR A 185 13.55 -14.65 4.14
C TYR A 185 13.32 -14.04 5.53
N PRO A 186 12.05 -13.79 5.92
CA PRO A 186 11.74 -13.00 7.09
C PRO A 186 12.11 -13.69 8.41
N THR A 187 12.45 -12.89 9.42
CA THR A 187 12.53 -13.37 10.81
C THR A 187 11.15 -13.43 11.45
N PHE A 188 10.34 -12.41 11.24
CA PHE A 188 8.90 -12.47 11.49
C PHE A 188 8.13 -11.98 10.26
N ALA A 189 6.94 -12.52 10.03
CA ALA A 189 6.03 -11.96 9.04
C ALA A 189 4.56 -12.12 9.44
N ALA A 190 3.75 -11.17 9.00
CA ALA A 190 2.29 -11.27 9.03
C ALA A 190 1.75 -11.52 7.63
N ILE A 191 0.73 -12.39 7.52
CA ILE A 191 -0.12 -12.53 6.34
C ILE A 191 -1.52 -12.02 6.70
N THR A 192 -1.88 -10.85 6.15
CA THR A 192 -3.07 -10.09 6.56
C THR A 192 -4.36 -10.53 5.86
N SER A 193 -4.29 -10.89 4.58
CA SER A 193 -5.41 -11.45 3.81
C SER A 193 -4.89 -12.26 2.63
N VAL A 194 -5.69 -13.17 2.08
CA VAL A 194 -5.39 -13.85 0.82
C VAL A 194 -6.67 -13.99 0.02
N ASP A 195 -6.82 -13.08 -0.94
CA ASP A 195 -7.94 -13.01 -1.86
C ASP A 195 -7.46 -13.27 -3.29
N ALA A 196 -8.40 -13.62 -4.18
CA ALA A 196 -8.10 -13.71 -5.59
C ALA A 196 -7.76 -12.31 -6.13
N ASP A 197 -6.49 -12.09 -6.48
CA ASP A 197 -6.00 -10.90 -7.16
C ASP A 197 -4.85 -11.29 -8.10
N HIS A 198 -4.47 -10.39 -9.00
CA HIS A 198 -3.37 -10.60 -9.95
C HIS A 198 -3.49 -11.91 -10.76
N LEU A 199 -4.72 -12.27 -11.13
CA LEU A 199 -5.00 -13.48 -11.91
C LEU A 199 -4.40 -13.43 -13.32
N ASP A 200 -4.03 -12.24 -13.80
CA ASP A 200 -3.23 -12.05 -15.01
C ASP A 200 -1.84 -12.69 -14.91
N ILE A 201 -1.30 -12.83 -13.69
CA ILE A 201 0.01 -13.44 -13.41
C ILE A 201 -0.15 -14.86 -12.86
N TYR A 202 -1.07 -15.05 -11.91
CA TYR A 202 -1.22 -16.32 -11.21
C TYR A 202 -2.14 -17.31 -11.91
N GLY A 203 -2.97 -16.87 -12.86
CA GLY A 203 -3.94 -17.71 -13.57
C GLY A 203 -5.12 -18.16 -12.71
N THR A 204 -4.90 -18.66 -11.48
CA THR A 204 -5.94 -19.14 -10.58
C THR A 204 -5.69 -18.72 -9.12
N HIS A 205 -6.76 -18.63 -8.34
CA HIS A 205 -6.67 -18.38 -6.89
C HIS A 205 -5.86 -19.44 -6.15
N GLN A 206 -5.89 -20.70 -6.60
CA GLN A 206 -5.10 -21.78 -5.99
C GLN A 206 -3.59 -21.54 -6.15
N GLU A 207 -3.14 -20.97 -7.27
CA GLU A 207 -1.73 -20.60 -7.46
C GLU A 207 -1.30 -19.43 -6.57
N VAL A 208 -2.21 -18.48 -6.29
CA VAL A 208 -1.98 -17.41 -5.31
C VAL A 208 -1.72 -18.02 -3.93
N LEU A 209 -2.64 -18.87 -3.45
CA LEU A 209 -2.52 -19.54 -2.15
C LEU A 209 -1.23 -20.37 -2.04
N GLN A 210 -0.85 -21.11 -3.09
CA GLN A 210 0.41 -21.86 -3.12
C GLN A 210 1.63 -20.96 -2.98
N ALA A 211 1.64 -19.80 -3.62
CA ALA A 211 2.76 -18.86 -3.49
C ALA A 211 2.84 -18.25 -2.08
N PHE A 212 1.71 -17.92 -1.45
CA PHE A 212 1.69 -17.51 -0.04
C PHE A 212 2.20 -18.63 0.88
N GLY A 213 1.88 -19.89 0.58
CA GLY A 213 2.45 -21.05 1.26
C GLY A 213 3.96 -21.15 1.15
N GLN A 214 4.50 -20.98 -0.05
CA GLN A 214 5.95 -20.96 -0.29
C GLN A 214 6.62 -19.82 0.47
N PHE A 215 6.00 -18.63 0.49
CA PHE A 215 6.49 -17.52 1.30
C PHE A 215 6.47 -17.85 2.80
N ALA A 216 5.41 -18.50 3.29
CA ALA A 216 5.30 -18.91 4.69
C ALA A 216 6.42 -19.88 5.11
N GLU A 217 6.82 -20.80 4.23
CA GLU A 217 7.94 -21.73 4.44
C GLU A 217 9.31 -21.03 4.54
N GLN A 218 9.46 -19.82 3.98
CA GLN A 218 10.70 -19.04 4.02
C GLN A 218 10.89 -18.26 5.33
N ILE A 219 9.88 -18.23 6.20
CA ILE A 219 9.91 -17.52 7.47
C ILE A 219 10.57 -18.40 8.54
N LYS A 220 11.36 -17.79 9.42
CA LYS A 220 11.96 -18.52 10.55
C LYS A 220 10.89 -19.15 11.43
N GLU A 221 11.22 -20.31 12.01
CA GLU A 221 10.33 -21.07 12.90
C GLU A 221 9.79 -20.19 14.05
N GLY A 222 8.47 -20.22 14.27
CA GLY A 222 7.78 -19.38 15.26
C GLY A 222 7.72 -17.89 14.89
N GLY A 223 7.99 -17.57 13.62
CA GLY A 223 8.03 -16.22 13.08
C GLY A 223 6.75 -15.75 12.39
N LEU A 224 5.79 -16.66 12.17
CA LEU A 224 4.64 -16.43 11.31
C LEU A 224 3.38 -16.05 12.10
N LEU A 225 2.69 -15.00 11.64
CA LEU A 225 1.39 -14.55 12.15
C LEU A 225 0.35 -14.57 11.01
N TRP A 226 -0.80 -15.20 11.25
CA TRP A 226 -1.93 -15.24 10.31
C TRP A 226 -3.13 -14.48 10.85
N HIS A 227 -3.80 -13.73 9.97
CA HIS A 227 -5.18 -13.34 10.24
C HIS A 227 -6.06 -14.60 10.24
N GLU A 228 -7.09 -14.65 11.08
CA GLU A 228 -7.95 -15.83 11.22
C GLU A 228 -8.54 -16.29 9.87
N ASP A 229 -8.92 -15.33 9.02
CA ASP A 229 -9.53 -15.58 7.71
C ASP A 229 -8.58 -16.28 6.73
N VAL A 230 -7.27 -16.21 6.99
CA VAL A 230 -6.23 -16.78 6.14
C VAL A 230 -5.88 -18.21 6.53
N VAL A 231 -6.22 -18.62 7.77
CA VAL A 231 -5.83 -19.91 8.34
C VAL A 231 -6.35 -21.08 7.49
N GLU A 232 -7.67 -21.13 7.26
CA GLU A 232 -8.29 -22.23 6.50
C GLU A 232 -7.84 -22.26 5.03
N PRO A 233 -7.88 -21.15 4.27
CA PRO A 233 -7.45 -21.14 2.87
C PRO A 233 -6.00 -21.60 2.68
N LEU A 234 -5.06 -21.15 3.53
CA LEU A 234 -3.66 -21.57 3.41
C LEU A 234 -3.45 -23.01 3.85
N GLN A 235 -4.11 -23.47 4.91
CA GLN A 235 -3.99 -24.87 5.34
C GLN A 235 -4.49 -25.86 4.27
N GLN A 236 -5.47 -25.47 3.46
CA GLN A 236 -5.96 -26.30 2.35
C GLN A 236 -5.02 -26.29 1.15
N ALA A 237 -4.30 -25.19 0.92
CA ALA A 237 -3.49 -24.99 -0.28
C ALA A 237 -2.05 -25.48 -0.14
N VAL A 238 -1.50 -25.50 1.08
CA VAL A 238 -0.13 -25.93 1.34
C VAL A 238 -0.11 -27.43 1.67
N PRO A 239 0.86 -28.22 1.17
CA PRO A 239 0.95 -29.64 1.50
C PRO A 239 0.93 -29.88 3.01
N ALA A 240 0.20 -30.90 3.48
CA ALA A 240 0.12 -31.25 4.91
C ALA A 240 1.48 -31.55 5.57
N THR A 241 2.53 -31.79 4.75
CA THR A 241 3.91 -31.95 5.20
C THR A 241 4.58 -30.63 5.62
N ALA A 242 4.05 -29.49 5.21
CA ALA A 242 4.48 -28.18 5.65
C ALA A 242 3.90 -27.91 7.04
N HIS A 243 4.71 -28.13 8.08
CA HIS A 243 4.36 -27.75 9.43
C HIS A 243 4.51 -26.23 9.61
N LEU A 244 3.54 -25.46 9.11
CA LEU A 244 3.49 -24.02 9.33
C LEU A 244 2.99 -23.75 10.75
N ASN A 245 3.92 -23.69 11.70
CA ASN A 245 3.62 -23.27 13.08
C ASN A 245 3.41 -21.74 13.08
N ALA A 246 2.15 -21.33 13.00
CA ALA A 246 1.74 -19.94 12.95
C ALA A 246 1.01 -19.53 14.23
N ASP A 247 1.33 -18.35 14.73
CA ASP A 247 0.44 -17.63 15.64
C ASP A 247 -0.74 -17.05 14.83
N VAL A 248 -1.88 -16.87 15.49
CA VAL A 248 -3.11 -16.36 14.86
C VAL A 248 -3.59 -15.09 15.56
N TYR A 249 -4.18 -14.17 14.80
CA TYR A 249 -4.92 -13.02 15.30
C TYR A 249 -6.22 -12.79 14.53
N GLY A 250 -7.16 -12.08 15.13
CA GLY A 250 -8.44 -11.74 14.50
C GLY A 250 -9.32 -10.88 15.41
N GLU A 251 -10.57 -10.71 15.02
CA GLU A 251 -11.57 -10.01 15.82
C GLU A 251 -12.04 -10.91 16.98
N LEU A 252 -12.11 -10.35 18.20
CA LEU A 252 -12.66 -11.02 19.36
C LEU A 252 -14.10 -10.55 19.58
N ALA A 253 -15.03 -11.50 19.59
CA ALA A 253 -16.39 -11.22 20.03
C ALA A 253 -16.42 -10.90 21.55
N PRO A 254 -17.46 -10.20 22.07
CA PRO A 254 -17.48 -9.69 23.45
C PRO A 254 -17.28 -10.71 24.60
N GLN A 255 -17.35 -12.02 24.31
CA GLN A 255 -17.16 -13.09 25.30
C GLN A 255 -15.94 -13.98 25.00
N GLU A 256 -15.19 -13.66 23.95
CA GLU A 256 -14.02 -14.42 23.56
C GLU A 256 -12.76 -13.92 24.26
N SER A 257 -11.76 -14.79 24.33
CA SER A 257 -10.44 -14.49 24.86
C SER A 257 -9.39 -15.11 23.96
N LEU A 258 -8.17 -14.55 23.98
CA LEU A 258 -7.05 -15.10 23.25
C LEU A 258 -6.74 -16.54 23.67
N GLU A 259 -6.83 -16.84 24.97
CA GLU A 259 -6.63 -18.19 25.50
C GLU A 259 -7.69 -19.16 24.97
N GLY A 260 -8.96 -18.75 24.95
CA GLY A 260 -10.06 -19.58 24.46
C GLY A 260 -9.96 -19.89 22.97
N ARG A 261 -9.45 -18.95 22.17
CA ARG A 261 -9.21 -19.14 20.71
C ARG A 261 -7.85 -19.77 20.41
N GLY A 262 -6.93 -19.84 21.36
CA GLY A 262 -5.54 -20.23 21.11
C GLY A 262 -4.76 -19.20 20.29
N TRP A 263 -5.18 -17.94 20.31
CA TRP A 263 -4.61 -16.85 19.51
C TRP A 263 -3.53 -16.06 20.25
N ALA A 264 -2.65 -15.40 19.49
CA ALA A 264 -1.55 -14.63 20.04
C ALA A 264 -1.86 -13.14 20.17
N ALA A 265 -2.76 -12.63 19.34
CA ALA A 265 -3.23 -11.25 19.37
C ALA A 265 -4.69 -11.17 18.91
N GLY A 266 -5.34 -10.04 19.14
CA GLY A 266 -6.70 -9.79 18.66
C GLY A 266 -7.13 -8.34 18.88
N TYR A 267 -8.25 -7.99 18.29
CA TYR A 267 -8.89 -6.68 18.46
C TYR A 267 -10.36 -6.83 18.78
N ALA A 268 -10.92 -5.90 19.55
CA ALA A 268 -12.33 -5.87 19.90
C ALA A 268 -12.87 -4.43 19.96
N GLN A 269 -14.19 -4.31 20.07
CA GLN A 269 -14.88 -3.03 20.34
C GLN A 269 -14.50 -1.87 19.39
N VAL A 270 -14.33 -2.18 18.10
CA VAL A 270 -13.99 -1.18 17.09
C VAL A 270 -15.15 -0.18 16.95
N GLY A 271 -14.86 1.12 17.10
CA GLY A 271 -15.88 2.15 17.13
C GLY A 271 -15.31 3.57 17.06
N HIS A 272 -16.10 4.54 17.54
CA HIS A 272 -15.66 5.93 17.72
C HIS A 272 -15.39 6.25 19.18
N ALA A 273 -14.40 7.11 19.41
CA ALA A 273 -14.22 7.77 20.69
C ALA A 273 -15.37 8.77 20.91
N ALA A 274 -15.99 8.71 22.10
CA ALA A 274 -17.10 9.60 22.49
C ALA A 274 -16.66 11.06 22.72
N SER A 275 -15.36 11.29 22.90
CA SER A 275 -14.76 12.60 23.14
C SER A 275 -13.34 12.63 22.60
N GLY A 276 -13.08 13.53 21.66
CA GLY A 276 -11.79 13.75 21.03
C GLY A 276 -11.96 14.78 19.90
N PRO A 277 -10.97 15.64 19.63
CA PRO A 277 -11.07 16.55 18.50
C PRO A 277 -11.14 15.72 17.21
N HIS A 278 -12.23 15.89 16.45
CA HIS A 278 -12.35 15.41 15.07
C HIS A 278 -12.64 13.91 14.83
N GLY A 279 -13.40 13.22 15.70
CA GLY A 279 -13.99 11.91 15.34
C GLY A 279 -13.03 10.71 15.37
N GLU A 280 -12.06 10.75 16.29
CA GLU A 280 -11.08 9.67 16.51
C GLU A 280 -11.76 8.28 16.61
N ALA A 281 -11.14 7.30 15.95
CA ALA A 281 -11.53 5.90 16.05
C ALA A 281 -11.00 5.31 17.37
N ARG A 282 -11.63 4.23 17.83
CA ARG A 282 -11.13 3.45 18.97
C ARG A 282 -11.27 1.95 18.76
N PHE A 283 -10.45 1.18 19.44
CA PHE A 283 -10.59 -0.27 19.59
C PHE A 283 -9.83 -0.76 20.83
N GLU A 284 -10.12 -1.98 21.28
CA GLU A 284 -9.34 -2.68 22.28
C GLU A 284 -8.30 -3.58 21.59
N LEU A 285 -7.03 -3.41 21.95
CA LEU A 285 -5.93 -4.26 21.51
C LEU A 285 -5.66 -5.35 22.56
N HIS A 286 -5.61 -6.60 22.11
CA HIS A 286 -5.29 -7.75 22.92
C HIS A 286 -3.98 -8.36 22.44
N LEU A 287 -3.01 -8.51 23.34
CA LEU A 287 -1.76 -9.25 23.13
C LEU A 287 -1.66 -10.33 24.20
N ARG A 288 -1.32 -11.56 23.82
CA ARG A 288 -1.26 -12.69 24.76
C ARG A 288 -0.33 -12.37 25.94
N GLY A 289 -0.83 -12.58 27.16
CA GLY A 289 -0.10 -12.29 28.39
C GLY A 289 -0.07 -10.82 28.81
N GLN A 290 -0.78 -9.94 28.09
CA GLN A 290 -0.99 -8.54 28.48
C GLN A 290 -2.45 -8.32 28.87
N ALA A 291 -2.70 -7.30 29.69
CA ALA A 291 -4.07 -6.80 29.87
C ALA A 291 -4.57 -6.14 28.57
N PRO A 292 -5.89 -6.18 28.28
CA PRO A 292 -6.46 -5.43 27.16
C PRO A 292 -6.09 -3.94 27.24
N MET A 293 -5.72 -3.36 26.11
CA MET A 293 -5.30 -1.96 26.01
C MET A 293 -6.26 -1.17 25.12
N GLU A 294 -6.79 -0.06 25.63
CA GLU A 294 -7.59 0.85 24.82
C GLU A 294 -6.69 1.66 23.88
N VAL A 295 -7.04 1.69 22.59
CA VAL A 295 -6.37 2.49 21.57
C VAL A 295 -7.35 3.52 21.02
N CYS A 296 -6.98 4.80 21.11
CA CYS A 296 -7.66 5.92 20.47
C CYS A 296 -6.72 6.51 19.42
N TRP A 297 -7.19 6.63 18.18
CA TRP A 297 -6.34 6.95 17.03
C TRP A 297 -7.13 7.48 15.84
N ARG A 298 -6.44 7.79 14.74
CA ARG A 298 -7.02 8.54 13.61
C ARG A 298 -7.66 7.68 12.52
N LEU A 299 -7.31 6.40 12.43
CA LEU A 299 -7.74 5.53 11.33
C LEU A 299 -9.01 4.74 11.70
N PRO A 300 -10.15 4.95 11.03
CA PRO A 300 -11.37 4.21 11.27
C PRO A 300 -11.38 2.84 10.61
N GLY A 301 -12.33 1.99 11.02
CA GLY A 301 -12.64 0.71 10.40
C GLY A 301 -11.94 -0.50 11.03
N GLN A 302 -12.64 -1.64 11.00
CA GLN A 302 -12.16 -2.92 11.52
C GLN A 302 -10.86 -3.37 10.84
N HIS A 303 -10.76 -3.18 9.52
CA HIS A 303 -9.55 -3.53 8.77
C HIS A 303 -8.31 -2.77 9.28
N ASN A 304 -8.45 -1.52 9.71
CA ASN A 304 -7.34 -0.77 10.28
C ASN A 304 -7.01 -1.26 11.70
N ALA A 305 -8.00 -1.61 12.52
CA ALA A 305 -7.75 -2.26 13.82
C ALA A 305 -7.00 -3.59 13.66
N ALA A 306 -7.35 -4.39 12.64
CA ALA A 306 -6.63 -5.61 12.28
C ALA A 306 -5.17 -5.31 11.87
N ASN A 307 -4.95 -4.35 10.97
CA ASN A 307 -3.62 -3.90 10.55
C ASN A 307 -2.76 -3.45 11.75
N ALA A 308 -3.33 -2.65 12.66
CA ALA A 308 -2.64 -2.19 13.87
C ALA A 308 -2.32 -3.34 14.83
N THR A 309 -3.20 -4.33 14.95
CA THR A 309 -2.98 -5.51 15.79
C THR A 309 -1.82 -6.37 15.27
N ALA A 310 -1.77 -6.62 13.95
CA ALA A 310 -0.65 -7.31 13.33
C ALA A 310 0.67 -6.56 13.52
N ALA A 311 0.68 -5.26 13.27
CA ALA A 311 1.85 -4.40 13.47
C ALA A 311 2.30 -4.38 14.94
N ALA A 312 1.36 -4.28 15.88
CA ALA A 312 1.66 -4.30 17.32
C ALA A 312 2.28 -5.61 17.78
N TYR A 313 1.73 -6.75 17.34
CA TYR A 313 2.31 -8.06 17.61
C TYR A 313 3.75 -8.13 17.09
N LEU A 314 3.98 -7.82 15.81
CA LEU A 314 5.32 -7.86 15.21
C LEU A 314 6.31 -6.89 15.90
N ALA A 315 5.86 -5.69 16.26
CA ALA A 315 6.66 -4.72 16.99
C ALA A 315 7.11 -5.25 18.35
N CYS A 316 6.20 -5.90 19.10
CA CYS A 316 6.54 -6.53 20.38
C CYS A 316 7.52 -7.69 20.20
N ARG A 317 7.36 -8.51 19.15
CA ARG A 317 8.32 -9.58 18.80
C ARG A 317 9.71 -9.05 18.45
N ALA A 318 9.78 -7.82 17.93
CA ALA A 318 11.01 -7.12 17.62
C ALA A 318 11.64 -6.37 18.81
N GLY A 319 10.96 -6.33 19.97
CA GLY A 319 11.48 -5.78 21.22
C GLY A 319 10.82 -4.48 21.69
N VAL A 320 9.74 -4.01 21.06
CA VAL A 320 8.97 -2.87 21.58
C VAL A 320 8.22 -3.28 22.85
N ASP A 321 8.26 -2.43 23.87
CA ASP A 321 7.47 -2.61 25.09
C ASP A 321 5.96 -2.51 24.76
N PRO A 322 5.13 -3.53 25.10
CA PRO A 322 3.68 -3.46 24.89
C PRO A 322 3.02 -2.19 25.44
N ALA A 323 3.52 -1.65 26.56
CA ALA A 323 2.98 -0.42 27.14
C ALA A 323 3.20 0.83 26.27
N ALA A 324 4.18 0.79 25.35
CA ALA A 324 4.45 1.86 24.40
C ALA A 324 3.54 1.81 23.15
N ILE A 325 2.81 0.72 22.93
CA ILE A 325 2.02 0.52 21.71
C ILE A 325 0.83 1.51 21.60
N PRO A 326 -0.08 1.64 22.59
CA PRO A 326 -1.21 2.55 22.46
C PRO A 326 -0.82 4.02 22.19
N PRO A 327 0.13 4.65 22.93
CA PRO A 327 0.52 6.02 22.63
C PRO A 327 1.22 6.16 21.28
N ALA A 328 1.98 5.14 20.83
CA ALA A 328 2.58 5.15 19.50
C ALA A 328 1.52 5.09 18.39
N LEU A 329 0.50 4.23 18.52
CA LEU A 329 -0.63 4.17 17.59
C LEU A 329 -1.43 5.48 17.56
N ALA A 330 -1.65 6.10 18.71
CA ALA A 330 -2.33 7.40 18.80
C ALA A 330 -1.55 8.51 18.07
N ALA A 331 -0.21 8.44 18.09
CA ALA A 331 0.67 9.37 17.40
C ALA A 331 0.84 9.07 15.89
N PHE A 332 0.22 8.02 15.36
CA PHE A 332 0.38 7.63 13.96
C PHE A 332 -0.27 8.67 13.01
N PRO A 333 0.50 9.34 12.14
CA PRO A 333 -0.04 10.39 11.28
C PRO A 333 -0.90 9.87 10.12
N GLY A 334 -0.75 8.58 9.76
CA GLY A 334 -1.38 7.98 8.60
C GLY A 334 -0.41 7.71 7.45
N VAL A 335 -0.95 7.13 6.38
CA VAL A 335 -0.25 6.88 5.12
C VAL A 335 -0.97 7.64 4.03
N ALA A 336 -0.22 8.28 3.13
CA ALA A 336 -0.82 8.99 2.01
C ALA A 336 -1.72 8.04 1.20
N ARG A 337 -2.90 8.54 0.81
CA ARG A 337 -3.93 7.79 0.08
C ARG A 337 -4.45 6.53 0.80
N ARG A 338 -4.32 6.40 2.12
CA ARG A 338 -4.94 5.29 2.89
C ARG A 338 -5.88 5.89 3.92
N PHE A 339 -7.12 6.11 3.51
CA PHE A 339 -8.12 6.89 4.23
C PHE A 339 -7.56 8.27 4.64
N GLU A 340 -6.88 8.96 3.71
CA GLU A 340 -6.26 10.25 4.00
C GLU A 340 -7.30 11.36 3.93
N VAL A 341 -7.62 11.96 5.07
CA VAL A 341 -8.47 13.15 5.12
C VAL A 341 -7.67 14.36 4.62
N LYS A 342 -7.92 14.77 3.37
CA LYS A 342 -7.24 15.89 2.69
C LYS A 342 -7.75 17.23 3.18
N TYR A 343 -9.07 17.34 3.26
CA TYR A 343 -9.78 18.55 3.65
C TYR A 343 -10.93 18.21 4.57
N ARG A 344 -11.18 19.10 5.54
CA ARG A 344 -12.31 18.94 6.46
C ARG A 344 -12.74 20.27 7.07
N THR A 345 -14.05 20.48 7.09
CA THR A 345 -14.77 21.46 7.91
C THR A 345 -15.79 20.72 8.79
N GLU A 346 -16.63 21.46 9.52
CA GLU A 346 -17.77 20.85 10.24
C GLU A 346 -18.81 20.25 9.28
N GLU A 347 -18.94 20.84 8.10
CA GLU A 347 -19.99 20.47 7.13
C GLU A 347 -19.49 19.50 6.06
N LYS A 348 -18.26 19.69 5.58
CA LYS A 348 -17.73 19.02 4.40
C LYS A 348 -16.39 18.32 4.64
N ALA A 349 -16.11 17.24 3.92
CA ALA A 349 -14.81 16.56 3.95
C ALA A 349 -14.44 15.95 2.59
N VAL A 350 -13.14 15.83 2.34
CA VAL A 350 -12.57 15.11 1.19
C VAL A 350 -11.56 14.08 1.69
N ILE A 351 -11.74 12.84 1.27
CA ILE A 351 -10.93 11.69 1.64
C ILE A 351 -10.32 11.11 0.36
N ASP A 352 -9.02 10.80 0.39
CA ASP A 352 -8.32 10.04 -0.66
C ASP A 352 -7.98 8.64 -0.16
N ASP A 353 -8.42 7.64 -0.90
CA ASP A 353 -8.15 6.24 -0.64
C ASP A 353 -7.67 5.50 -1.91
N TYR A 354 -6.65 4.67 -1.72
CA TYR A 354 -6.03 3.86 -2.76
C TYR A 354 -6.84 2.59 -3.08
N ALA A 355 -7.98 2.37 -2.42
CA ALA A 355 -8.88 1.24 -2.64
C ALA A 355 -9.20 1.05 -4.13
N HIS A 356 -8.85 -0.14 -4.63
CA HIS A 356 -9.02 -0.47 -6.04
C HIS A 356 -9.45 -1.94 -6.27
N HIS A 357 -9.52 -2.74 -5.20
CA HIS A 357 -10.19 -4.03 -5.17
C HIS A 357 -11.56 -3.90 -4.49
N PRO A 358 -12.60 -4.67 -4.85
CA PRO A 358 -13.95 -4.54 -4.25
C PRO A 358 -13.96 -4.58 -2.72
N THR A 359 -13.19 -5.49 -2.11
CA THR A 359 -13.05 -5.60 -0.64
C THR A 359 -12.51 -4.30 -0.02
N GLU A 360 -11.54 -3.65 -0.67
CA GLU A 360 -10.97 -2.39 -0.20
C GLU A 360 -11.96 -1.24 -0.35
N VAL A 361 -12.68 -1.20 -1.47
CA VAL A 361 -13.73 -0.20 -1.74
C VAL A 361 -14.83 -0.30 -0.69
N GLN A 362 -15.30 -1.51 -0.41
CA GLN A 362 -16.29 -1.76 0.64
C GLN A 362 -15.75 -1.32 2.02
N GLY A 363 -14.50 -1.65 2.34
CA GLY A 363 -13.85 -1.26 3.58
C GLY A 363 -13.73 0.26 3.74
N ALA A 364 -13.37 0.98 2.68
CA ALA A 364 -13.26 2.43 2.67
C ALA A 364 -14.63 3.11 2.85
N ILE A 365 -15.67 2.62 2.16
CA ILE A 365 -17.04 3.13 2.29
C ILE A 365 -17.57 2.90 3.71
N ALA A 366 -17.37 1.69 4.26
CA ALA A 366 -17.78 1.38 5.64
C ALA A 366 -17.07 2.28 6.66
N ALA A 367 -15.77 2.49 6.49
CA ALA A 367 -14.99 3.39 7.33
C ALA A 367 -15.44 4.85 7.22
N ALA A 368 -15.78 5.33 6.02
CA ALA A 368 -16.31 6.67 5.81
C ALA A 368 -17.69 6.86 6.45
N ARG A 369 -18.59 5.87 6.33
CA ARG A 369 -19.91 5.89 6.99
C ARG A 369 -19.80 5.92 8.50
N GLN A 370 -18.88 5.11 9.02
CA GLN A 370 -18.54 5.08 10.43
C GLN A 370 -18.06 6.49 10.84
N PHE A 371 -17.01 7.02 10.20
CA PHE A 371 -16.37 8.28 10.55
C PHE A 371 -17.22 9.55 10.34
N PHE A 372 -18.17 9.53 9.41
CA PHE A 372 -19.08 10.64 9.12
C PHE A 372 -20.55 10.19 9.24
N PRO A 373 -21.03 9.91 10.48
CA PRO A 373 -22.35 9.35 10.67
C PRO A 373 -23.44 10.33 10.23
N GLY A 374 -24.37 9.86 9.40
CA GLY A 374 -25.51 10.64 8.91
C GLY A 374 -25.18 11.68 7.82
N LYS A 375 -23.91 11.83 7.43
CA LYS A 375 -23.51 12.70 6.32
C LYS A 375 -23.72 12.00 4.97
N ARG A 376 -24.07 12.80 3.95
CA ARG A 376 -24.19 12.34 2.57
C ARG A 376 -22.81 11.99 2.00
N LEU A 377 -22.61 10.72 1.67
CA LEU A 377 -21.36 10.17 1.16
C LEU A 377 -21.43 9.99 -0.36
N THR A 378 -20.65 10.79 -1.08
CA THR A 378 -20.46 10.68 -2.53
C THR A 378 -19.12 10.04 -2.81
N GLY A 379 -19.11 8.92 -3.53
CA GLY A 379 -17.87 8.25 -3.93
C GLY A 379 -17.46 8.65 -5.35
N VAL A 380 -16.17 8.95 -5.54
CA VAL A 380 -15.55 9.10 -6.86
C VAL A 380 -14.64 7.92 -7.07
N PHE A 381 -15.03 7.00 -7.97
CA PHE A 381 -14.27 5.77 -8.22
C PHE A 381 -13.68 5.78 -9.63
N GLN A 382 -12.37 5.50 -9.70
CA GLN A 382 -11.66 5.27 -10.95
C GLN A 382 -11.14 3.83 -10.96
N PRO A 383 -11.76 2.91 -11.72
CA PRO A 383 -11.28 1.53 -11.81
C PRO A 383 -9.87 1.50 -12.40
N HIS A 384 -9.03 0.58 -11.90
CA HIS A 384 -7.66 0.40 -12.33
C HIS A 384 -7.51 -0.93 -13.08
N LEU A 385 -7.03 -0.89 -14.33
CA LEU A 385 -6.96 -1.99 -15.32
C LEU A 385 -8.32 -2.44 -15.87
N TYR A 386 -8.34 -2.80 -17.15
CA TYR A 386 -9.52 -3.37 -17.81
C TYR A 386 -9.75 -4.81 -17.37
N SER A 387 -8.69 -5.62 -17.24
CA SER A 387 -8.76 -7.01 -16.77
C SER A 387 -9.46 -7.11 -15.40
N ARG A 388 -8.99 -6.33 -14.41
CA ARG A 388 -9.59 -6.27 -13.07
C ARG A 388 -11.04 -5.80 -13.11
N THR A 389 -11.34 -4.79 -13.92
CA THR A 389 -12.73 -4.32 -14.09
C THR A 389 -13.62 -5.43 -14.64
N GLN A 390 -13.13 -6.21 -15.61
CA GLN A 390 -13.85 -7.35 -16.18
C GLN A 390 -14.11 -8.44 -15.13
N ASP A 391 -13.07 -8.83 -14.39
CA ASP A 391 -13.13 -9.92 -13.40
C ASP A 391 -14.07 -9.58 -12.24
N PHE A 392 -14.08 -8.31 -11.80
CA PHE A 392 -14.77 -7.88 -10.58
C PHE A 392 -15.95 -6.93 -10.83
N MET A 393 -16.46 -6.82 -12.06
CA MET A 393 -17.50 -5.85 -12.42
C MET A 393 -18.71 -5.88 -11.48
N ASN A 394 -19.25 -7.08 -11.20
CA ASN A 394 -20.40 -7.24 -10.31
C ASN A 394 -20.05 -6.89 -8.85
N ALA A 395 -18.87 -7.28 -8.38
CA ALA A 395 -18.43 -7.02 -7.01
C ALA A 395 -18.15 -5.52 -6.77
N PHE A 396 -17.60 -4.80 -7.76
CA PHE A 396 -17.51 -3.34 -7.71
C PHE A 396 -18.89 -2.69 -7.62
N ALA A 397 -19.84 -3.12 -8.48
CA ALA A 397 -21.19 -2.57 -8.47
C ALA A 397 -21.88 -2.79 -7.10
N GLU A 398 -21.73 -3.97 -6.51
CA GLU A 398 -22.23 -4.28 -5.17
C GLU A 398 -21.60 -3.38 -4.09
N ALA A 399 -20.27 -3.28 -4.05
CA ALA A 399 -19.56 -2.47 -3.06
C ALA A 399 -19.94 -0.98 -3.16
N LEU A 400 -19.96 -0.43 -4.38
CA LEU A 400 -20.25 0.98 -4.65
C LEU A 400 -21.73 1.35 -4.39
N SER A 401 -22.63 0.37 -4.44
CA SER A 401 -24.07 0.59 -4.16
C SER A 401 -24.36 1.01 -2.72
N ALA A 402 -23.38 0.92 -1.80
CA ALA A 402 -23.51 1.42 -0.43
C ALA A 402 -23.34 2.95 -0.27
N LEU A 403 -22.95 3.64 -1.33
CA LEU A 403 -22.82 5.11 -1.39
C LEU A 403 -24.19 5.80 -1.54
N ASP A 404 -24.28 7.08 -1.13
CA ASP A 404 -25.48 7.88 -1.42
C ASP A 404 -25.49 8.37 -2.87
N ASN A 405 -24.31 8.69 -3.43
CA ASN A 405 -24.13 9.01 -4.84
C ASN A 405 -22.77 8.47 -5.30
N CYS A 406 -22.63 8.19 -6.59
CA CYS A 406 -21.37 7.72 -7.16
C CYS A 406 -21.05 8.41 -8.49
N ILE A 407 -19.78 8.79 -8.65
CA ILE A 407 -19.21 9.23 -9.92
C ILE A 407 -18.17 8.18 -10.33
N LEU A 408 -18.38 7.56 -11.49
CA LEU A 408 -17.46 6.58 -12.08
C LEU A 408 -16.65 7.24 -13.20
N LEU A 409 -15.38 7.51 -12.93
CA LEU A 409 -14.46 8.06 -13.94
C LEU A 409 -13.94 6.96 -14.88
N PRO A 410 -13.52 7.31 -16.12
CA PRO A 410 -12.97 6.34 -17.07
C PRO A 410 -11.86 5.48 -16.47
N ILE A 411 -11.80 4.21 -16.90
CA ILE A 411 -10.84 3.22 -16.41
C ILE A 411 -9.40 3.72 -16.63
N TYR A 412 -8.62 3.73 -15.55
CA TYR A 412 -7.18 3.95 -15.62
C TYR A 412 -6.50 2.70 -16.17
N ALA A 413 -6.20 2.71 -17.47
CA ALA A 413 -5.69 1.55 -18.19
C ALA A 413 -4.30 1.07 -17.73
N ALA A 414 -3.50 1.98 -17.15
CA ALA A 414 -2.07 1.81 -16.87
C ALA A 414 -1.28 1.28 -18.09
N ARG A 415 -1.16 -0.05 -18.22
CA ARG A 415 -0.42 -0.77 -19.28
C ARG A 415 -1.32 -1.49 -20.29
N GLU A 416 -2.61 -1.59 -20.03
CA GLU A 416 -3.53 -2.42 -20.80
C GLU A 416 -4.15 -1.68 -21.98
N LYS A 417 -4.58 -2.46 -22.97
CA LYS A 417 -5.44 -1.96 -24.05
C LYS A 417 -6.91 -2.13 -23.63
N PRO A 418 -7.81 -1.27 -24.11
CA PRO A 418 -9.24 -1.43 -23.86
C PRO A 418 -9.75 -2.83 -24.22
N ILE A 419 -10.57 -3.41 -23.33
CA ILE A 419 -11.27 -4.68 -23.57
C ILE A 419 -12.69 -4.36 -24.03
N PRO A 420 -13.15 -4.86 -25.20
CA PRO A 420 -14.50 -4.59 -25.68
C PRO A 420 -15.58 -4.98 -24.67
N GLY A 421 -16.49 -4.04 -24.37
CA GLY A 421 -17.58 -4.24 -23.40
C GLY A 421 -17.18 -4.08 -21.94
N VAL A 422 -15.95 -3.65 -21.65
CA VAL A 422 -15.47 -3.37 -20.29
C VAL A 422 -15.22 -1.88 -20.14
N ASP A 423 -16.18 -1.19 -19.53
CA ASP A 423 -16.13 0.22 -19.20
C ASP A 423 -16.83 0.49 -17.86
N THR A 424 -16.79 1.74 -17.41
CA THR A 424 -17.41 2.17 -16.16
C THR A 424 -18.93 2.21 -16.23
N GLN A 425 -19.50 2.36 -17.43
CA GLN A 425 -20.94 2.31 -17.63
C GLN A 425 -21.49 0.92 -17.31
N GLY A 426 -20.75 -0.14 -17.69
CA GLY A 426 -21.08 -1.52 -17.31
C GLY A 426 -21.14 -1.74 -15.79
N ILE A 427 -20.30 -1.07 -15.00
CA ILE A 427 -20.40 -1.07 -13.53
C ILE A 427 -21.65 -0.31 -13.10
N GLY A 428 -21.85 0.92 -13.60
CA GLY A 428 -22.97 1.78 -13.22
C GLY A 428 -24.34 1.15 -13.47
N GLU A 429 -24.52 0.45 -14.59
CA GLU A 429 -25.76 -0.25 -14.94
C GLU A 429 -26.12 -1.40 -13.96
N LYS A 430 -25.13 -1.91 -13.22
CA LYS A 430 -25.29 -2.99 -12.25
C LYS A 430 -25.46 -2.49 -10.81
N MET A 431 -25.22 -1.20 -10.55
CA MET A 431 -25.40 -0.62 -9.23
C MET A 431 -26.89 -0.51 -8.88
N VAL A 432 -27.22 -0.69 -7.59
CA VAL A 432 -28.60 -0.69 -7.10
C VAL A 432 -28.75 0.27 -5.94
N GLY A 433 -29.75 1.15 -6.01
CA GLY A 433 -30.08 2.06 -4.89
C GLY A 433 -29.14 3.27 -4.73
N CYS A 434 -28.17 3.44 -5.64
CA CYS A 434 -27.23 4.56 -5.66
C CYS A 434 -27.31 5.29 -7.01
N PRO A 435 -27.72 6.57 -7.05
CA PRO A 435 -27.56 7.42 -8.23
C PRO A 435 -26.10 7.44 -8.69
N VAL A 436 -25.88 7.15 -9.97
CA VAL A 436 -24.55 7.03 -10.56
C VAL A 436 -24.41 7.88 -11.81
N GLU A 437 -23.30 8.62 -11.90
CA GLU A 437 -22.89 9.32 -13.11
C GLU A 437 -21.59 8.73 -13.65
N CYS A 438 -21.51 8.54 -14.97
CA CYS A 438 -20.31 8.06 -15.66
C CYS A 438 -19.81 9.14 -16.65
N PRO A 439 -19.33 10.30 -16.16
CA PRO A 439 -18.94 11.39 -17.03
C PRO A 439 -17.64 11.08 -17.79
N GLU A 440 -17.44 11.76 -18.91
CA GLU A 440 -16.07 11.92 -19.43
C GLU A 440 -15.21 12.66 -18.39
N GLU A 441 -13.91 12.39 -18.38
CA GLU A 441 -12.99 12.97 -17.39
C GLU A 441 -13.06 14.51 -17.35
N SER A 442 -13.18 15.15 -18.51
CA SER A 442 -13.30 16.61 -18.65
C SER A 442 -14.55 17.21 -18.01
N ARG A 443 -15.57 16.38 -17.75
CA ARG A 443 -16.87 16.77 -17.19
C ARG A 443 -17.01 16.42 -15.70
N PHE A 444 -15.97 15.87 -15.08
CA PHE A 444 -15.99 15.47 -13.67
C PHE A 444 -16.49 16.58 -12.73
N LEU A 445 -15.94 17.79 -12.83
CA LEU A 445 -16.32 18.89 -11.93
C LEU A 445 -17.76 19.37 -12.16
N ASP A 446 -18.27 19.27 -13.40
CA ASP A 446 -19.65 19.62 -13.72
C ASP A 446 -20.64 18.61 -13.12
N ALA A 447 -20.30 17.32 -13.15
CA ALA A 447 -21.06 16.25 -12.49
C ALA A 447 -21.08 16.41 -10.97
N LEU A 448 -19.89 16.67 -10.38
CA LEU A 448 -19.73 16.89 -8.94
C LEU A 448 -20.63 18.02 -8.41
N GLU A 449 -20.71 19.12 -9.16
CA GLU A 449 -21.47 20.30 -8.77
C GLU A 449 -22.98 20.03 -8.63
N GLN A 450 -23.51 19.07 -9.40
CA GLN A 450 -24.94 18.71 -9.35
C GLN A 450 -25.30 17.88 -8.11
N MET A 451 -24.32 17.23 -7.48
CA MET A 451 -24.55 16.29 -6.38
C MET A 451 -24.52 16.94 -4.98
N ASP A 452 -23.93 18.13 -4.83
CA ASP A 452 -23.71 18.84 -3.56
C ASP A 452 -23.26 17.91 -2.41
N PRO A 453 -22.06 17.31 -2.50
CA PRO A 453 -21.61 16.34 -1.51
C PRO A 453 -21.24 16.98 -0.18
N GLU A 454 -21.57 16.30 0.92
CA GLU A 454 -21.01 16.62 2.24
C GLU A 454 -19.66 15.92 2.41
N VAL A 455 -19.58 14.63 2.12
CA VAL A 455 -18.33 13.88 2.17
C VAL A 455 -18.02 13.32 0.79
N LEU A 456 -16.85 13.67 0.27
CA LEU A 456 -16.33 13.16 -0.98
C LEU A 456 -15.24 12.13 -0.70
N LEU A 457 -15.45 10.89 -1.15
CA LEU A 457 -14.52 9.78 -0.99
C LEU A 457 -13.95 9.40 -2.36
N PHE A 458 -12.70 9.77 -2.62
CA PHE A 458 -11.96 9.31 -3.79
C PHE A 458 -11.41 7.90 -3.55
N MET A 459 -11.64 7.00 -4.49
CA MET A 459 -11.18 5.61 -4.43
C MET A 459 -10.56 5.21 -5.77
N GLY A 460 -9.28 4.83 -5.74
CA GLY A 460 -8.61 4.25 -6.91
C GLY A 460 -7.09 4.34 -6.83
N ALA A 461 -6.42 3.44 -7.55
CA ALA A 461 -4.96 3.37 -7.60
C ALA A 461 -4.30 4.28 -8.66
N GLY A 462 -5.11 4.93 -9.50
CA GLY A 462 -4.66 5.78 -10.59
C GLY A 462 -4.37 7.22 -10.14
N ASP A 463 -4.77 8.17 -10.98
CA ASP A 463 -4.39 9.58 -10.94
C ASP A 463 -5.50 10.50 -10.41
N LEU A 464 -6.30 9.99 -9.46
CA LEU A 464 -7.39 10.74 -8.84
C LEU A 464 -6.90 11.94 -8.01
N ASP A 465 -5.65 11.93 -7.56
CA ASP A 465 -5.06 12.96 -6.71
C ASP A 465 -5.10 14.35 -7.36
N ARG A 466 -4.98 14.44 -8.69
CA ARG A 466 -5.10 15.70 -9.44
C ARG A 466 -6.46 16.38 -9.34
N TRP A 467 -7.50 15.64 -8.96
CA TRP A 467 -8.88 16.12 -8.86
C TRP A 467 -9.28 16.56 -7.46
N ILE A 468 -8.48 16.23 -6.45
CA ILE A 468 -8.80 16.49 -5.04
C ILE A 468 -8.94 18.00 -4.77
N ASP A 469 -7.91 18.79 -5.08
CA ASP A 469 -7.92 20.23 -4.82
C ASP A 469 -8.98 20.95 -5.67
N PRO A 470 -9.10 20.69 -7.00
CA PRO A 470 -10.18 21.27 -7.81
C PRO A 470 -11.59 20.92 -7.33
N ALA A 471 -11.80 19.68 -6.85
CA ALA A 471 -13.09 19.26 -6.30
C ALA A 471 -13.41 19.99 -5.00
N TRP A 472 -12.42 20.13 -4.10
CA TRP A 472 -12.58 20.89 -2.87
C TRP A 472 -12.93 22.35 -3.12
N ASP A 473 -12.24 23.01 -4.05
CA ASP A 473 -12.52 24.39 -4.43
C ASP A 473 -13.95 24.53 -4.99
N ARG A 474 -14.36 23.63 -5.90
CA ARG A 474 -15.71 23.61 -6.48
C ARG A 474 -16.79 23.42 -5.42
N MET A 475 -16.55 22.56 -4.42
CA MET A 475 -17.48 22.32 -3.31
C MET A 475 -17.67 23.55 -2.41
N ASN A 476 -16.70 24.48 -2.38
CA ASN A 476 -16.72 25.65 -1.48
C ASN A 476 -17.10 26.97 -2.17
N THR A 477 -16.97 27.08 -3.49
CA THR A 477 -17.34 28.30 -4.23
C THR A 477 -18.83 28.65 -4.13
N ASN A 478 -19.72 27.67 -3.91
CA ASN A 478 -21.17 27.88 -3.83
C ASN A 478 -21.66 28.38 -2.45
N THR A 479 -20.78 28.58 -1.48
CA THR A 479 -21.15 29.05 -0.13
C THR A 479 -21.20 30.59 -0.01
N THR A 480 -20.88 31.33 -1.07
CA THR A 480 -20.73 32.81 -1.03
C THR A 480 -21.90 33.61 -1.62
N THR A 481 -23.00 32.95 -1.99
CA THR A 481 -24.20 33.64 -2.50
C THR A 481 -25.44 33.18 -1.76
N HIS A 482 -25.65 33.74 -0.56
CA HIS A 482 -26.99 34.00 -0.02
C HIS A 482 -26.96 35.17 0.97
#